data_AF-A0A7S1H9I6-F1
#
_entry.id   AF-A0A7S1H9I6-F1
#
_cell.length_a   1.000
_cell.length_b   1.000
_cell.length_c   1.000
_cell.angle_alpha   90.00
_cell.angle_beta   90.00
_cell.angle_gamma   90.00
#
_symmetry.space_group_name_H-M   'P 1'
#
loop_
_entity.id
_entity.type
_entity.pdbx_description
1 polymer ?
#
loop_
_entity_poly.entity_id
_entity_poly.type
_entity_poly.pdbx_seq_one_letter_code
_entity_poly.pdbx_strand_id
1 'polypeptide(L)'
;MAEVLVSLYSTCPPGTGVQFHLFASPHIREQLCRYANLRVEDTDQAEKAKHWGRPARNDNLFHRLARQRVGHLLGGAQRSLTSGFHYTIRDFRLMMSVALPGDAGQLNRRDELVALRESMASTLRSASLPNRVCDAADLINWCALFTNPDRISQ
;
A
#
# COMPACT_ATOMS: atom_id res chain seq x y z
N MET A 1 4.45 -6.31 22.10
CA MET A 1 3.83 -5.95 20.81
C MET A 1 2.40 -6.46 20.70
N ALA A 2 2.15 -7.75 20.94
CA ALA A 2 0.79 -8.31 20.98
C ALA A 2 -0.12 -7.58 22.00
N GLU A 3 0.41 -7.27 23.18
CA GLU A 3 -0.32 -6.52 24.23
C GLU A 3 -0.79 -5.13 23.78
N VAL A 4 -0.01 -4.43 22.94
CA VAL A 4 -0.42 -3.13 22.39
C VAL A 4 -1.58 -3.31 21.41
N LEU A 5 -1.57 -4.38 20.61
CA LEU A 5 -2.62 -4.68 19.64
C LEU A 5 -3.93 -5.15 20.30
N VAL A 6 -3.89 -5.66 21.53
CA VAL A 6 -5.11 -5.95 22.32
C VAL A 6 -5.95 -4.68 22.49
N SER A 7 -5.32 -3.51 22.59
CA SER A 7 -6.05 -2.24 22.72
C SER A 7 -6.87 -1.85 21.50
N LEU A 8 -6.68 -2.51 20.34
CA LEU A 8 -7.57 -2.33 19.18
C LEU A 8 -8.99 -2.82 19.49
N TYR A 9 -9.14 -3.78 20.39
CA TYR A 9 -10.43 -4.37 20.73
C TYR A 9 -11.01 -3.84 22.04
N SER A 10 -10.19 -3.24 22.91
CA SER A 10 -10.60 -2.86 24.27
C SER A 10 -11.65 -1.75 24.30
N THR A 11 -11.68 -0.90 23.27
CA THR A 11 -12.63 0.23 23.15
C THR A 11 -13.82 -0.09 22.25
N CYS A 12 -13.90 -1.31 21.70
CA CYS A 12 -14.98 -1.70 20.80
C CYS A 12 -16.31 -1.86 21.56
N PRO A 13 -17.38 -1.17 21.14
CA PRO A 13 -18.71 -1.42 21.66
C PRO A 13 -19.17 -2.88 21.43
N PRO A 14 -20.13 -3.38 22.23
CA PRO A 14 -20.74 -4.68 21.97
C PRO A 14 -21.34 -4.75 20.56
N GLY A 15 -21.12 -5.88 19.88
CA GLY A 15 -21.58 -6.08 18.50
C GLY A 15 -20.68 -5.49 17.42
N THR A 16 -19.50 -4.95 17.78
CA THR A 16 -18.49 -4.54 16.79
C THR A 16 -17.91 -5.74 16.06
N GLY A 17 -18.01 -5.76 14.74
CA GLY A 17 -17.27 -6.67 13.87
C GLY A 17 -15.94 -6.05 13.47
N VAL A 18 -14.82 -6.73 13.73
CA VAL A 18 -13.49 -6.34 13.24
C VAL A 18 -12.99 -7.42 12.30
N GLN A 19 -12.65 -7.04 11.07
CA GLN A 19 -12.13 -7.95 10.06
C GLN A 19 -10.78 -7.46 9.56
N PHE A 20 -9.85 -8.39 9.43
CA PHE A 20 -8.55 -8.18 8.80
C PHE A 20 -8.50 -8.93 7.47
N HIS A 21 -8.01 -8.24 6.44
CA HIS A 21 -7.81 -8.83 5.13
C HIS A 21 -6.37 -8.54 4.68
N LEU A 22 -5.56 -9.59 4.63
CA LEU A 22 -4.17 -9.54 4.17
C LEU A 22 -4.11 -9.99 2.72
N PHE A 23 -3.54 -9.16 1.85
CA PHE A 23 -3.35 -9.48 0.45
C PHE A 23 -1.93 -9.17 0.00
N ALA A 24 -1.36 -10.05 -0.81
CA ALA A 24 0.01 -9.97 -1.30
C ALA A 24 0.01 -9.87 -2.83
N SER A 25 0.06 -8.65 -3.36
CA SER A 25 -0.08 -8.40 -4.81
C SER A 25 1.26 -8.60 -5.55
N PRO A 26 1.26 -9.14 -6.78
CA PRO A 26 2.44 -9.07 -7.69
C PRO A 26 2.77 -7.63 -8.12
N HIS A 27 1.84 -6.70 -7.98
CA HIS A 27 1.95 -5.34 -8.50
C HIS A 27 2.85 -4.44 -7.65
N ILE A 28 4.17 -4.61 -7.79
CA ILE A 28 5.20 -3.85 -7.06
C ILE A 28 5.80 -2.70 -7.88
N ARG A 29 5.37 -2.53 -9.14
CA ARG A 29 5.97 -1.58 -10.08
C ARG A 29 5.94 -0.15 -9.57
N GLU A 30 4.81 0.29 -9.03
CA GLU A 30 4.65 1.67 -8.59
C GLU A 30 5.60 2.01 -7.44
N GLN A 31 5.70 1.13 -6.43
CA GLN A 31 6.62 1.28 -5.31
C GLN A 31 8.07 1.31 -5.79
N LEU A 32 8.42 0.44 -6.74
CA LEU A 32 9.76 0.40 -7.32
C LEU A 32 10.07 1.64 -8.17
N CYS A 33 9.10 2.21 -8.87
CA CYS A 33 9.24 3.48 -9.58
C CYS A 33 9.45 4.64 -8.59
N ARG A 34 8.65 4.73 -7.53
CA ARG A 34 8.84 5.74 -6.46
C ARG A 34 10.22 5.59 -5.83
N TYR A 35 10.65 4.35 -5.54
CA TYR A 35 12.00 4.05 -5.08
C TYR A 35 13.05 4.59 -6.05
N ALA A 36 12.95 4.33 -7.36
CA ALA A 36 13.91 4.82 -8.35
C ALA A 36 13.91 6.35 -8.47
N ASN A 37 12.76 7.01 -8.29
CA ASN A 37 12.62 8.47 -8.39
C ASN A 37 13.22 9.23 -7.20
N LEU A 38 13.52 8.56 -6.09
CA LEU A 38 14.26 9.17 -4.96
C LEU A 38 15.75 9.42 -5.28
N ARG A 39 16.18 9.35 -6.54
CA ARG A 39 17.58 9.45 -6.98
C ARG A 39 17.78 10.82 -7.57
N VAL A 40 18.94 11.40 -7.29
CA VAL A 40 19.34 12.69 -7.82
C VAL A 40 19.17 12.68 -9.33
N GLU A 41 18.47 13.68 -9.86
CA GLU A 41 18.26 13.87 -11.28
C GLU A 41 19.56 14.36 -11.96
N ASP A 42 19.65 14.20 -13.28
CA ASP A 42 20.73 14.79 -14.06
C ASP A 42 20.64 16.32 -14.03
N THR A 43 21.78 17.00 -14.07
CA THR A 43 21.83 18.48 -14.05
C THR A 43 21.16 19.12 -15.27
N ASP A 44 21.15 18.41 -16.41
CA ASP A 44 20.58 18.85 -17.69
C ASP A 44 19.13 18.36 -17.90
N GLN A 45 18.50 17.79 -16.86
CA GLN A 45 17.18 17.19 -16.96
C GLN A 45 16.11 18.19 -17.42
N ALA A 46 16.19 19.45 -16.98
CA ALA A 46 15.26 20.50 -17.40
C ALA A 46 15.37 20.82 -18.90
N GLU A 47 16.58 20.78 -19.47
CA GLU A 47 16.79 21.01 -20.90
C GLU A 47 16.32 19.81 -21.72
N LYS A 48 16.67 18.59 -21.30
CA LYS A 48 16.21 17.36 -21.94
C LYS A 48 14.68 17.26 -21.91
N ALA A 49 14.04 17.63 -20.81
CA ALA A 49 12.58 17.57 -20.68
C ALA A 49 11.84 18.51 -21.64
N LYS A 50 12.42 19.67 -21.99
CA LYS A 50 11.83 20.61 -22.97
C LYS A 50 11.62 19.97 -24.33
N HIS A 51 12.54 19.10 -24.76
CA HIS A 51 12.43 18.41 -26.05
C HIS A 51 11.25 17.43 -26.11
N TRP A 52 10.95 16.77 -24.99
CA TRP A 52 9.95 15.70 -24.93
C TRP A 52 8.58 16.13 -24.39
N GLY A 53 8.48 17.32 -23.78
CA GLY A 53 7.26 17.76 -23.07
C GLY A 53 6.95 16.93 -21.82
N ARG A 54 7.90 16.12 -21.35
CA ARG A 54 7.81 15.25 -20.17
C ARG A 54 9.21 15.05 -19.57
N PRO A 55 9.33 14.64 -18.29
CA PRO A 55 10.63 14.33 -17.69
C PRO A 55 11.42 13.37 -18.57
N ALA A 56 12.63 13.76 -18.95
CA ALA A 56 13.50 12.94 -19.76
C ALA A 56 14.07 11.78 -18.94
N ARG A 57 14.64 10.80 -19.62
CA ARG A 57 15.30 9.68 -18.93
C ARG A 57 16.62 10.18 -18.35
N ASN A 58 16.73 10.23 -17.01
CA ASN A 58 17.99 10.47 -16.32
C ASN A 58 18.99 9.36 -16.66
N ASP A 59 20.24 9.69 -16.97
CA ASP A 59 21.28 8.75 -17.39
C ASP A 59 22.45 8.63 -16.40
N ASN A 60 22.42 9.36 -15.28
CA ASN A 60 23.41 9.20 -14.22
C ASN A 60 23.51 7.77 -13.66
N LEU A 61 24.64 7.50 -13.02
CA LEU A 61 24.96 6.19 -12.43
C LEU A 61 23.87 5.71 -11.44
N PHE A 62 23.36 6.61 -10.59
CA PHE A 62 22.37 6.25 -9.58
C PHE A 62 21.05 5.75 -10.19
N HIS A 63 20.56 6.43 -11.24
CA HIS A 63 19.38 6.01 -12.00
C HIS A 63 19.64 4.73 -12.80
N ARG A 64 20.85 4.52 -13.35
CA ARG A 64 21.21 3.26 -14.02
C ARG A 64 21.18 2.07 -13.05
N LEU A 65 21.81 2.19 -11.89
CA LEU A 65 21.82 1.15 -10.85
C LEU A 65 20.42 0.91 -10.29
N ALA A 66 19.66 1.97 -10.03
CA ALA A 66 18.27 1.85 -9.58
C ALA A 66 17.42 1.10 -10.62
N ARG A 67 17.56 1.40 -11.91
CA ARG A 67 16.84 0.72 -12.99
C ARG A 67 17.20 -0.77 -13.10
N GLN A 68 18.48 -1.12 -13.00
CA GLN A 68 18.90 -2.53 -12.98
C GLN A 68 18.28 -3.28 -11.81
N ARG A 69 18.30 -2.69 -10.61
CA ARG A 69 17.67 -3.27 -9.42
C ARG A 69 16.16 -3.41 -9.59
N VAL A 70 15.48 -2.37 -10.08
CA VAL A 70 14.03 -2.42 -10.35
C VAL A 70 13.70 -3.54 -11.34
N GLY A 71 14.47 -3.69 -12.43
CA GLY A 71 14.29 -4.77 -13.39
C GLY A 71 14.43 -6.16 -12.74
N HIS A 72 15.45 -6.35 -11.90
CA HIS A 72 15.64 -7.61 -11.17
C HIS A 72 14.48 -7.91 -10.20
N LEU A 73 14.06 -6.92 -9.39
CA LEU A 73 12.96 -7.10 -8.43
C LEU A 73 11.61 -7.32 -9.11
N LEU A 74 11.36 -6.65 -10.25
CA LEU A 74 10.16 -6.89 -11.07
C LEU A 74 10.13 -8.32 -11.61
N GLY A 75 11.27 -8.86 -12.07
CA GLY A 75 11.36 -10.28 -12.42
C GLY A 75 10.98 -11.20 -11.26
N GLY A 76 11.38 -10.80 -10.04
CA GLY A 76 11.04 -11.46 -8.78
C GLY A 76 9.55 -11.45 -8.41
N ALA A 77 8.72 -10.63 -9.05
CA ALA A 77 7.27 -10.64 -8.82
C ALA A 77 6.60 -11.85 -9.48
N GLN A 78 7.09 -12.30 -10.63
CA GLN A 78 6.49 -13.42 -11.38
C GLN A 78 7.27 -14.72 -11.22
N ARG A 79 8.56 -14.65 -10.90
CA ARG A 79 9.46 -15.81 -10.75
C ARG A 79 10.19 -15.74 -9.42
N SER A 80 10.57 -16.91 -8.89
CA SER A 80 11.42 -16.94 -7.70
C SER A 80 12.77 -16.28 -7.99
N LEU A 81 13.26 -15.46 -7.06
CA LEU A 81 14.59 -14.86 -7.12
C LEU A 81 15.71 -15.84 -6.72
N THR A 82 15.36 -16.91 -6.01
CA THR A 82 16.31 -17.94 -5.56
C THR A 82 15.95 -19.29 -6.19
N SER A 83 16.97 -20.12 -6.43
CA SER A 83 16.83 -21.44 -7.04
C SER A 83 16.46 -22.53 -6.01
N GLY A 84 16.79 -22.33 -4.73
CA GLY A 84 16.60 -23.34 -3.67
C GLY A 84 15.27 -23.27 -2.91
N PHE A 85 14.57 -22.13 -2.96
CA PHE A 85 13.26 -21.96 -2.30
C PHE A 85 12.42 -20.96 -3.09
N HIS A 86 11.10 -21.02 -2.94
CA HIS A 86 10.21 -20.10 -3.64
C HIS A 86 10.21 -18.74 -2.94
N TYR A 87 10.89 -17.75 -3.54
CA TYR A 87 10.99 -16.39 -3.04
C TYR A 87 10.51 -15.39 -4.09
N THR A 88 9.21 -15.08 -4.06
CA THR A 88 8.60 -14.05 -4.90
C THR A 88 8.40 -12.76 -4.12
N ILE A 89 8.65 -11.63 -4.75
CA ILE A 89 8.39 -10.33 -4.18
C ILE A 89 6.90 -10.01 -4.34
N ARG A 90 6.28 -9.57 -3.24
CA ARG A 90 4.88 -9.16 -3.19
C ARG A 90 4.75 -7.84 -2.46
N ASP A 91 3.75 -7.06 -2.87
CA ASP A 91 3.26 -5.91 -2.14
C ASP A 91 2.21 -6.38 -1.13
N PHE A 92 2.63 -6.56 0.12
CA PHE A 92 1.75 -6.96 1.22
C PHE A 92 0.99 -5.75 1.74
N ARG A 93 -0.34 -5.83 1.70
CA ARG A 93 -1.23 -4.83 2.24
C ARG A 93 -2.19 -5.49 3.22
N LEU A 94 -2.45 -4.80 4.32
CA LEU A 94 -3.42 -5.21 5.34
C LEU A 94 -4.54 -4.18 5.39
N MET A 95 -5.77 -4.62 5.16
CA MET A 95 -6.97 -3.82 5.37
C MET A 95 -7.64 -4.27 6.67
N MET A 96 -7.94 -3.31 7.53
CA MET A 96 -8.74 -3.52 8.74
C MET A 96 -10.08 -2.80 8.56
N SER A 97 -11.17 -3.52 8.66
CA SER A 97 -12.53 -2.98 8.59
C SER A 97 -13.24 -3.16 9.91
N VAL A 98 -13.95 -2.11 10.32
CA VAL A 98 -14.73 -2.08 11.55
C VAL A 98 -16.19 -1.85 11.17
N ALA A 99 -17.07 -2.72 11.64
CA ALA A 99 -18.49 -2.67 11.39
C ALA A 99 -19.25 -2.59 12.71
N LEU A 100 -20.22 -1.68 12.78
CA LEU A 100 -21.14 -1.53 13.91
C LEU A 100 -22.57 -1.69 13.40
N PRO A 101 -23.46 -2.37 14.13
CA PRO A 101 -24.87 -2.43 13.79
C PRO A 101 -25.50 -1.04 13.92
N GLY A 102 -26.14 -0.56 12.86
CA GLY A 102 -26.81 0.73 12.88
C GLY A 102 -27.36 1.16 11.54
N ASP A 103 -28.04 2.31 11.56
CA ASP A 103 -28.56 2.96 10.37
C ASP A 103 -27.64 4.11 9.96
N ALA A 104 -27.35 4.17 8.66
CA ALA A 104 -26.62 5.25 8.05
C ALA A 104 -27.29 6.61 8.27
N GLY A 105 -28.61 6.70 8.48
CA GLY A 105 -29.28 7.98 8.78
C GLY A 105 -28.86 8.62 10.11
N GLN A 106 -28.28 7.86 11.04
CA GLN A 106 -27.97 8.32 12.40
C GLN A 106 -26.57 8.93 12.48
N LEU A 107 -26.50 10.26 12.48
CA LEU A 107 -25.22 11.01 12.53
C LEU A 107 -24.36 10.66 13.75
N ASN A 108 -24.96 10.57 14.94
CA ASN A 108 -24.21 10.25 16.17
C ASN A 108 -23.46 8.91 16.08
N ARG A 109 -24.09 7.86 15.51
CA ARG A 109 -23.44 6.56 15.33
C ARG A 109 -22.31 6.60 14.31
N ARG A 110 -22.41 7.45 13.29
CA ARG A 110 -21.33 7.67 12.33
C ARG A 110 -20.13 8.31 13.02
N ASP A 111 -20.36 9.32 13.86
CA ASP A 111 -19.30 10.00 14.60
C ASP A 111 -18.60 9.04 15.59
N GLU A 112 -19.37 8.19 16.28
CA GLU A 112 -18.82 7.12 17.12
C GLU A 112 -17.94 6.13 16.34
N LEU A 113 -18.39 5.69 15.15
CA LEU A 113 -17.62 4.79 14.31
C LEU A 113 -16.32 5.45 13.81
N VAL A 114 -16.38 6.72 13.41
CA VAL A 114 -15.20 7.50 13.01
C VAL A 114 -14.23 7.66 14.18
N ALA A 115 -14.74 7.99 15.37
CA ALA A 115 -13.93 8.11 16.58
C ALA A 115 -13.23 6.78 16.94
N LEU A 116 -13.95 5.65 16.83
CA LEU A 116 -13.39 4.31 17.03
C LEU A 116 -12.26 4.01 16.03
N ARG A 117 -12.46 4.33 14.75
CA ARG A 117 -11.42 4.19 13.71
C ARG A 117 -10.19 5.04 14.04
N GLU A 118 -10.36 6.29 14.45
CA GLU A 118 -9.24 7.18 14.80
C GLU A 118 -8.48 6.69 16.04
N SER A 119 -9.20 6.16 17.03
CA SER A 119 -8.61 5.52 18.21
C SER A 119 -7.72 4.34 17.80
N MET A 120 -8.23 3.43 16.95
CA MET A 120 -7.45 2.30 16.43
C MET A 120 -6.25 2.75 15.58
N ALA A 121 -6.43 3.77 14.73
CA ALA A 121 -5.35 4.34 13.94
C ALA A 121 -4.23 4.91 14.82
N SER A 122 -4.59 5.52 15.96
CA SER A 122 -3.65 6.01 16.97
C SER A 122 -2.89 4.86 17.62
N THR A 123 -3.57 3.80 18.06
CA THR A 123 -2.95 2.59 18.60
C THR A 123 -1.93 1.99 17.63
N LEU A 124 -2.29 1.86 16.35
CA LEU A 124 -1.38 1.35 15.32
C LEU A 124 -0.14 2.26 15.17
N ARG A 125 -0.31 3.58 15.16
CA ARG A 125 0.83 4.52 15.13
C ARG A 125 1.74 4.37 16.35
N SER A 126 1.17 4.25 17.55
CA SER A 126 1.94 4.01 18.79
C SER A 126 2.71 2.68 18.75
N ALA A 127 2.17 1.67 18.05
CA ALA A 127 2.86 0.40 17.79
C ALA A 127 3.88 0.46 16.65
N SER A 128 4.18 1.65 16.10
CA SER A 128 5.06 1.82 14.92
C SER A 128 4.56 1.07 13.68
N LEU A 129 3.23 0.96 13.53
CA LEU A 129 2.55 0.42 12.35
C LEU A 129 1.92 1.59 11.58
N PRO A 130 2.58 2.06 10.50
CA PRO A 130 2.02 3.10 9.65
C PRO A 130 0.68 2.65 9.08
N ASN A 131 -0.32 3.51 9.17
CA ASN A 131 -1.66 3.24 8.66
C ASN A 131 -2.23 4.51 8.03
N ARG A 132 -3.25 4.33 7.19
CA ARG A 132 -4.00 5.40 6.54
C ARG A 132 -5.47 5.03 6.49
N VAL A 133 -6.34 6.03 6.42
CA VAL A 133 -7.77 5.81 6.21
C VAL A 133 -7.98 5.31 4.78
N CYS A 134 -8.72 4.21 4.64
CA CYS A 134 -9.17 3.71 3.34
C CYS A 134 -10.41 4.51 2.94
N ASP A 135 -10.28 5.32 1.89
CA ASP A 135 -11.42 6.00 1.29
C ASP A 135 -12.15 5.09 0.29
N ALA A 136 -13.18 5.64 -0.37
CA ALA A 136 -13.94 4.90 -1.37
C ALA A 136 -13.09 4.50 -2.59
N ALA A 137 -12.13 5.35 -3.00
CA ALA A 137 -11.27 5.07 -4.14
C ALA A 137 -10.26 3.96 -3.81
N ASP A 138 -9.71 3.97 -2.61
CA ASP A 138 -8.86 2.91 -2.08
C ASP A 138 -9.61 1.57 -2.03
N LEU A 139 -10.86 1.56 -1.57
CA LEU A 139 -11.67 0.35 -1.52
C LEU A 139 -12.00 -0.18 -2.93
N ILE A 140 -12.34 0.70 -3.87
CA ILE A 140 -12.56 0.32 -5.28
C ILE A 140 -11.28 -0.29 -5.86
N ASN A 141 -10.12 0.35 -5.66
CA ASN A 141 -8.83 -0.14 -6.14
C ASN A 141 -8.42 -1.46 -5.48
N TRP A 142 -8.78 -1.65 -4.20
CA TRP A 142 -8.59 -2.91 -3.50
C TRP A 142 -9.40 -4.02 -4.15
N CYS A 143 -10.71 -3.81 -4.32
CA CYS A 143 -11.61 -4.79 -4.94
C CYS A 143 -11.27 -5.07 -6.41
N ALA A 144 -10.80 -4.06 -7.15
CA ALA A 144 -10.44 -4.19 -8.57
C ALA A 144 -9.36 -5.24 -8.83
N LEU A 145 -8.49 -5.54 -7.86
CA LEU A 145 -7.49 -6.60 -7.99
C LEU A 145 -8.11 -8.00 -7.96
N PHE A 146 -9.25 -8.17 -7.29
CA PHE A 146 -9.94 -9.46 -7.18
C PHE A 146 -10.98 -9.65 -8.29
N THR A 147 -11.59 -8.56 -8.74
CA THR A 147 -12.66 -8.59 -9.75
C THR A 147 -12.16 -8.47 -11.17
N ASN A 148 -10.87 -8.14 -11.38
CA ASN A 148 -10.27 -8.04 -12.70
C ASN A 148 -9.05 -8.99 -12.81
N PRO A 149 -9.25 -10.21 -13.35
CA PRO A 149 -8.18 -11.21 -13.48
C PRO A 149 -7.06 -10.76 -14.44
N ASP A 150 -7.36 -9.91 -15.44
CA ASP A 150 -6.35 -9.41 -16.39
C ASP A 150 -5.25 -8.63 -15.68
N ARG A 151 -5.58 -7.94 -14.58
CA ARG A 151 -4.59 -7.23 -13.77
C ARG A 151 -3.57 -8.18 -13.16
N ILE A 152 -3.96 -9.37 -12.71
CA ILE A 152 -3.05 -10.33 -12.06
C ILE A 152 -2.03 -10.91 -13.06
N SER A 153 -2.38 -10.95 -14.34
CA SER A 153 -1.61 -11.60 -15.40
C SER A 153 -0.49 -10.76 -16.04
N GLN A 154 -0.41 -9.46 -15.73
CA GLN A 154 0.59 -8.52 -16.27
C GLN A 154 1.84 -8.37 -15.39
#